data_AF-A0A8J5MLT4-F1
#
_entry.id   AF-A0A8J5MLT4-F1
#
_cell.length_a   1.000
_cell.length_b   1.000
_cell.length_c   1.000
_cell.angle_alpha   90.00
_cell.angle_beta   90.00
_cell.angle_gamma   90.00
#
_symmetry.space_group_name_H-M   'P 1'
#
loop_
_entity.id
_entity.type
_entity.pdbx_description
1 polymer ?
#
loop_
_entity_poly.entity_id
_entity_poly.type
_entity_poly.pdbx_seq_one_letter_code
_entity_poly.pdbx_strand_id
1 'polypeptide(L)'
;LTTASRIAIVVTFNGQEKLLGVPKKERETGEAQAEACLEAIKSWNVEKLVKGLVFDTTASNTGLHRGACVRIEDELEQELVWIACRHHVLEIMLSDVFSLICGSTGSPETILFKRFKKQWRSISLNDFIPAPESIFWHEAPMAVRAPFNDLQLMKVLKEYPHEKVAHAAQAAISRHLWYLSEHLIGLSLFDDRIDTETKKNMVQNFQCPKKQDFSRRIVLSDETPISNVASFVTERTLDIFDVLTLDGKERAQLF
;
A
#
# COMPACT_ATOMS: atom_id res chain seq x y z
N LEU A 1 -14.52 7.49 -29.75
CA LEU A 1 -13.24 8.00 -29.21
C LEU A 1 -12.60 6.88 -28.41
N THR A 2 -11.58 6.22 -28.94
CA THR A 2 -10.77 5.28 -28.15
C THR A 2 -9.97 6.10 -27.15
N THR A 3 -10.34 6.04 -25.87
CA THR A 3 -9.59 6.68 -24.79
C THR A 3 -8.25 5.98 -24.66
N ALA A 4 -7.19 6.59 -25.19
CA ALA A 4 -5.83 6.07 -25.00
C ALA A 4 -5.48 6.11 -23.50
N SER A 5 -5.13 4.95 -22.93
CA SER A 5 -4.69 4.85 -21.54
C SER A 5 -3.36 5.60 -21.37
N ARG A 6 -3.18 6.26 -20.23
CA ARG A 6 -2.00 7.06 -19.89
C ARG A 6 -1.50 6.67 -18.51
N ILE A 7 -0.20 6.88 -18.27
CA ILE A 7 0.39 6.77 -16.94
C ILE A 7 1.00 8.10 -16.58
N ALA A 8 0.71 8.62 -15.40
CA ALA A 8 1.43 9.77 -14.85
C ALA A 8 2.67 9.26 -14.14
N ILE A 9 3.83 9.79 -14.49
CA ILE A 9 5.11 9.45 -13.87
C ILE A 9 5.54 10.66 -13.06
N VAL A 10 5.50 10.52 -11.75
CA VAL A 10 5.81 11.59 -10.79
C VAL A 10 6.98 11.13 -9.94
N VAL A 11 7.95 12.01 -9.73
CA VAL A 11 8.99 11.83 -8.72
C VAL A 11 8.75 12.77 -7.56
N THR A 12 9.03 12.27 -6.37
CA THR A 12 8.89 13.03 -5.13
C THR A 12 10.24 13.08 -4.44
N PHE A 13 10.68 14.28 -4.05
CA PHE A 13 11.93 14.49 -3.32
C PHE A 13 11.81 15.72 -2.42
N ASN A 14 12.26 15.61 -1.18
CA ASN A 14 12.28 16.71 -0.19
C ASN A 14 10.94 17.49 -0.09
N GLY A 15 9.82 16.76 -0.04
CA GLY A 15 8.47 17.34 0.04
C GLY A 15 7.97 18.01 -1.25
N GLN A 16 8.71 17.91 -2.34
CA GLN A 16 8.32 18.42 -3.66
C GLN A 16 7.96 17.28 -4.60
N GLU A 17 6.99 17.53 -5.47
CA GLU A 17 6.58 16.61 -6.52
C GLU A 17 6.89 17.20 -7.90
N LYS A 18 7.39 16.36 -8.80
CA LYS A 18 7.64 16.72 -10.20
C LYS A 18 7.05 15.68 -11.11
N LEU A 19 6.12 16.12 -11.96
CA LEU A 19 5.63 15.33 -13.08
C LEU A 19 6.73 15.23 -14.14
N LEU A 20 7.26 14.03 -14.35
CA LEU A 20 8.25 13.74 -15.39
C LEU A 20 7.61 13.57 -16.77
N GLY A 21 6.39 13.02 -16.80
CA GLY A 21 5.65 12.82 -18.04
C GLY A 21 4.29 12.16 -17.86
N VAL A 22 3.48 12.22 -18.92
CA VAL A 22 2.18 11.52 -19.01
C VAL A 22 2.10 10.73 -20.34
N PRO A 23 3.01 9.77 -20.57
CA PRO A 23 3.05 9.04 -21.84
C PRO A 23 1.73 8.30 -22.11
N LYS A 24 1.35 8.29 -23.38
CA LYS A 24 0.27 7.42 -23.86
C LYS A 24 0.80 6.00 -23.91
N LYS A 25 -0.03 5.05 -23.51
CA LYS A 25 0.27 3.63 -23.61
C LYS A 25 -0.74 3.00 -24.57
N GLU A 26 -0.24 2.17 -25.46
CA GLU A 26 -1.10 1.32 -26.30
C GLU A 26 -1.63 0.11 -25.53
N ARG A 27 -0.93 -0.31 -24.45
CA ARG A 27 -1.24 -1.49 -23.65
C ARG A 27 -1.09 -1.19 -22.15
N GLU A 28 -1.90 -1.86 -21.33
CA GLU A 28 -1.83 -1.78 -19.86
C GLU A 28 -0.99 -2.89 -19.23
N THR A 29 -0.01 -3.41 -19.98
CA THR A 29 0.90 -4.46 -19.49
C THR A 29 1.95 -3.87 -18.56
N GLY A 30 2.49 -4.71 -17.66
CA GLY A 30 3.59 -4.31 -16.78
C GLY A 30 4.84 -3.88 -17.53
N GLU A 31 5.08 -4.49 -18.69
CA GLU A 31 6.15 -4.12 -19.62
C GLU A 31 6.00 -2.69 -20.15
N ALA A 32 4.85 -2.35 -20.72
CA ALA A 32 4.61 -1.01 -21.25
C ALA A 32 4.62 0.06 -20.14
N GLN A 33 4.21 -0.29 -18.93
CA GLN A 33 4.32 0.59 -17.75
C GLN A 33 5.78 0.81 -17.35
N ALA A 34 6.58 -0.25 -17.31
CA ALA A 34 8.00 -0.17 -16.97
C ALA A 34 8.79 0.64 -18.01
N GLU A 35 8.62 0.34 -19.30
CA GLU A 35 9.29 1.04 -20.40
C GLU A 35 9.03 2.56 -20.34
N ALA A 36 7.76 2.95 -20.20
CA ALA A 36 7.38 4.35 -20.07
C ALA A 36 8.00 5.03 -18.85
N CYS A 37 8.05 4.32 -17.71
CA CYS A 37 8.68 4.83 -16.48
C CYS A 37 10.19 5.00 -16.66
N LEU A 38 10.86 4.00 -17.21
CA LEU A 38 12.31 3.99 -17.43
C LEU A 38 12.75 5.06 -18.44
N GLU A 39 11.98 5.27 -19.51
CA GLU A 39 12.24 6.37 -20.45
C GLU A 39 12.16 7.74 -19.76
N ALA A 40 11.15 7.95 -18.91
CA ALA A 40 11.03 9.17 -18.13
C ALA A 40 12.18 9.34 -17.11
N ILE A 41 12.57 8.27 -16.41
CA ILE A 41 13.70 8.30 -15.46
C ILE A 41 15.00 8.64 -16.19
N LYS A 42 15.29 7.99 -17.33
CA LYS A 42 16.50 8.19 -18.13
C LYS A 42 16.57 9.57 -18.78
N SER A 43 15.47 10.04 -19.34
CA SER A 43 15.42 11.38 -19.97
C SER A 43 15.65 12.52 -18.97
N TRP A 44 15.35 12.29 -17.70
CA TRP A 44 15.63 13.23 -16.61
C TRP A 44 16.97 12.98 -15.89
N ASN A 45 17.70 11.93 -16.24
CA ASN A 45 19.00 11.55 -15.65
C ASN A 45 18.93 11.36 -14.12
N VAL A 46 17.88 10.69 -13.63
CA VAL A 46 17.62 10.46 -12.19
C VAL A 46 17.71 8.99 -11.76
N GLU A 47 18.20 8.10 -12.63
CA GLU A 47 18.32 6.64 -12.42
C GLU A 47 18.92 6.29 -11.05
N LYS A 48 20.05 6.92 -10.71
CA LYS A 48 20.79 6.66 -9.47
C LYS A 48 20.13 7.25 -8.21
N LEU A 49 19.15 8.13 -8.40
CA LEU A 49 18.44 8.83 -7.32
C LEU A 49 17.13 8.13 -6.94
N VAL A 50 16.59 7.26 -7.79
CA VAL A 50 15.37 6.50 -7.48
C VAL A 50 15.70 5.49 -6.38
N LYS A 51 14.97 5.57 -5.25
CA LYS A 51 15.11 4.64 -4.09
C LYS A 51 13.84 3.85 -3.78
N GLY A 52 12.72 4.23 -4.39
CA GLY A 52 11.45 3.55 -4.18
C GLY A 52 10.46 3.81 -5.31
N LEU A 53 9.43 2.96 -5.35
CA LEU A 53 8.34 3.02 -6.32
C LEU A 53 7.01 3.08 -5.58
N VAL A 54 6.17 4.06 -5.93
CA VAL A 54 4.78 4.14 -5.48
C VAL A 54 3.87 3.74 -6.63
N PHE A 55 2.97 2.78 -6.40
CA PHE A 55 2.16 2.21 -7.50
C PHE A 55 0.86 1.56 -7.01
N ASP A 56 -0.13 1.42 -7.90
CA ASP A 56 -1.37 0.68 -7.63
C ASP A 56 -1.14 -0.83 -7.61
N THR A 57 -1.84 -1.57 -6.73
CA THR A 57 -1.69 -3.04 -6.54
C THR A 57 -2.25 -3.92 -7.66
N THR A 58 -2.23 -3.44 -8.90
CA THR A 58 -2.62 -4.21 -10.08
C THR A 58 -1.55 -5.26 -10.43
N ALA A 59 -1.98 -6.39 -11.01
CA ALA A 59 -1.06 -7.46 -11.41
C ALA A 59 -0.02 -6.99 -12.45
N SER A 60 -0.36 -5.99 -13.27
CA SER A 60 0.58 -5.42 -14.24
C SER A 60 1.75 -4.72 -13.54
N ASN A 61 1.52 -4.04 -12.41
CA ASN A 61 2.59 -3.42 -11.64
C ASN A 61 3.39 -4.43 -10.82
N THR A 62 2.74 -5.48 -10.29
CA THR A 62 3.24 -6.25 -9.13
C THR A 62 3.53 -7.72 -9.41
N GLY A 63 3.31 -8.18 -10.64
CA GLY A 63 3.57 -9.57 -11.05
C GLY A 63 5.00 -10.01 -10.74
N LEU A 64 5.14 -11.13 -10.02
CA LEU A 64 6.40 -11.60 -9.41
C LEU A 64 7.59 -11.74 -10.40
N HIS A 65 7.32 -12.04 -11.66
CA HIS A 65 8.37 -12.27 -12.67
C HIS A 65 8.32 -11.30 -13.85
N ARG A 66 7.24 -10.52 -13.99
CA ARG A 66 6.96 -9.73 -15.21
C ARG A 66 6.25 -8.40 -14.95
N GLY A 67 6.01 -8.08 -13.68
CA GLY A 67 5.39 -6.83 -13.27
C GLY A 67 6.29 -5.63 -13.56
N ALA A 68 5.70 -4.44 -13.66
CA ALA A 68 6.43 -3.22 -13.96
C ALA A 68 7.55 -2.96 -12.95
N CYS A 69 7.30 -3.18 -11.64
CA CYS A 69 8.27 -2.89 -10.59
C CYS A 69 9.53 -3.76 -10.70
N VAL A 70 9.37 -5.06 -10.98
CA VAL A 70 10.50 -6.00 -11.17
C VAL A 70 11.37 -5.54 -12.34
N ARG A 71 10.76 -5.19 -13.47
CA ARG A 71 11.48 -4.74 -14.67
C ARG A 71 12.23 -3.42 -14.45
N ILE A 72 11.65 -2.51 -13.67
CA ILE A 72 12.31 -1.24 -13.33
C ILE A 72 13.54 -1.49 -12.46
N GLU A 73 13.45 -2.40 -11.48
CA GLU A 73 14.59 -2.78 -10.65
C GLU A 73 15.69 -3.48 -11.45
N ASP A 74 15.32 -4.41 -12.32
CA ASP A 74 16.26 -5.12 -13.20
C ASP A 74 17.03 -4.12 -14.10
N GLU A 75 16.34 -3.17 -14.72
CA GLU A 75 16.98 -2.17 -15.59
C GLU A 75 17.84 -1.16 -14.82
N LEU A 76 17.45 -0.81 -13.59
CA LEU A 76 18.22 0.12 -12.76
C LEU A 76 19.32 -0.57 -11.96
N GLU A 77 19.42 -1.91 -12.04
CA GLU A 77 20.37 -2.76 -11.32
C GLU A 77 20.40 -2.46 -9.80
N GLN A 78 19.24 -2.13 -9.21
CA GLN A 78 19.11 -1.79 -7.79
C GLN A 78 17.80 -2.31 -7.19
N GLU A 79 17.86 -2.72 -5.93
CA GLU A 79 16.67 -3.00 -5.14
C GLU A 79 15.98 -1.70 -4.73
N LEU A 80 14.67 -1.60 -4.95
CA LEU A 80 13.85 -0.43 -4.63
C LEU A 80 12.80 -0.76 -3.57
N VAL A 81 12.49 0.21 -2.73
CA VAL A 81 11.37 0.06 -1.78
C VAL A 81 10.05 0.19 -2.52
N TRP A 82 9.21 -0.85 -2.39
CA TRP A 82 7.89 -0.88 -3.01
C TRP A 82 6.83 -0.35 -2.05
N ILE A 83 6.16 0.73 -2.45
CA ILE A 83 5.12 1.41 -1.68
C ILE A 83 3.80 1.28 -2.44
N ALA A 84 3.06 0.22 -2.16
CA ALA A 84 1.73 0.01 -2.74
C ALA A 84 0.74 1.13 -2.34
N CYS A 85 -0.15 1.52 -3.25
CA CYS A 85 -1.22 2.48 -2.98
C CYS A 85 -2.30 1.85 -2.08
N ARG A 86 -2.47 2.40 -0.87
CA ARG A 86 -3.46 1.90 0.10
C ARG A 86 -4.88 2.30 -0.26
N HIS A 87 -5.08 3.47 -0.89
CA HIS A 87 -6.41 3.83 -1.42
C HIS A 87 -6.90 2.76 -2.39
N HIS A 88 -6.07 2.33 -3.33
CA HIS A 88 -6.46 1.30 -4.29
C HIS A 88 -6.85 -0.02 -3.60
N VAL A 89 -6.14 -0.41 -2.54
CA VAL A 89 -6.46 -1.63 -1.77
C VAL A 89 -7.80 -1.49 -1.05
N LEU A 90 -8.05 -0.35 -0.41
CA LEU A 90 -9.32 -0.07 0.25
C LEU A 90 -10.47 0.06 -0.75
N GLU A 91 -10.24 0.62 -1.94
CA GLU A 91 -11.22 0.67 -3.03
C GLU A 91 -11.63 -0.73 -3.47
N ILE A 92 -10.68 -1.65 -3.64
CA ILE A 92 -10.97 -3.04 -3.99
C ILE A 92 -11.79 -3.71 -2.88
N MET A 93 -11.39 -3.54 -1.62
CA MET A 93 -12.15 -4.06 -0.48
C MET A 93 -13.59 -3.52 -0.47
N LEU A 94 -13.75 -2.21 -0.60
CA LEU A 94 -15.06 -1.56 -0.61
C LEU A 94 -15.88 -1.99 -1.82
N SER A 95 -15.26 -2.18 -2.99
CA SER A 95 -15.91 -2.68 -4.21
C SER A 95 -16.46 -4.09 -4.05
N ASP A 96 -15.68 -4.99 -3.44
CA ASP A 96 -16.10 -6.37 -3.16
C ASP A 96 -17.27 -6.40 -2.16
N VAL A 97 -17.14 -5.66 -1.06
CA VAL A 97 -18.20 -5.53 -0.05
C VAL A 97 -19.45 -4.90 -0.65
N PHE A 98 -19.30 -3.85 -1.45
CA PHE A 98 -20.41 -3.20 -2.13
C PHE A 98 -21.11 -4.17 -3.08
N SER A 99 -20.36 -4.91 -3.88
CA SER A 99 -20.92 -5.90 -4.82
C SER A 99 -21.65 -7.02 -4.09
N LEU A 100 -21.17 -7.43 -2.92
CA LEU A 100 -21.86 -8.39 -2.05
C LEU A 100 -23.19 -7.86 -1.52
N ILE A 101 -23.23 -6.60 -1.05
CA ILE A 101 -24.42 -6.02 -0.41
C ILE A 101 -25.44 -5.54 -1.45
N CYS A 102 -24.96 -4.93 -2.53
CA CYS A 102 -25.78 -4.20 -3.50
C CYS A 102 -25.95 -4.93 -4.84
N GLY A 103 -25.18 -5.99 -5.09
CA GLY A 103 -25.08 -6.66 -6.39
C GLY A 103 -24.17 -5.92 -7.38
N SER A 104 -23.94 -6.52 -8.56
CA SER A 104 -23.17 -5.88 -9.63
C SER A 104 -23.97 -4.74 -10.26
N THR A 105 -23.37 -3.55 -10.32
CA THR A 105 -24.02 -2.37 -10.89
C THR A 105 -23.33 -1.99 -12.18
N GLY A 106 -23.95 -2.32 -13.33
CA GLY A 106 -23.48 -1.90 -14.65
C GLY A 106 -23.89 -0.46 -15.03
N SER A 107 -24.48 0.30 -14.11
CA SER A 107 -25.05 1.62 -14.37
C SER A 107 -24.92 2.53 -13.14
N PRO A 108 -24.71 3.85 -13.33
CA PRO A 108 -24.71 4.86 -12.27
C PRO A 108 -26.08 5.01 -11.57
N GLU A 109 -27.14 4.38 -12.09
CA GLU A 109 -28.47 4.36 -11.49
C GLU A 109 -28.68 3.25 -10.44
N THR A 110 -27.69 3.02 -9.58
CA THR A 110 -27.88 2.08 -8.47
C THR A 110 -29.05 2.50 -7.59
N ILE A 111 -29.91 1.55 -7.22
CA ILE A 111 -31.08 1.79 -6.34
C ILE A 111 -30.65 2.50 -5.05
N LEU A 112 -29.45 2.21 -4.55
CA LEU A 112 -28.84 2.89 -3.41
C LEU A 112 -28.72 4.41 -3.63
N PHE A 113 -28.12 4.87 -4.72
CA PHE A 113 -27.96 6.30 -5.00
C PHE A 113 -29.30 7.00 -5.20
N LYS A 114 -30.28 6.33 -5.81
CA LYS A 114 -31.66 6.85 -5.92
C LYS A 114 -32.31 7.05 -4.55
N ARG A 115 -32.18 6.07 -3.65
CA ARG A 115 -32.67 6.16 -2.27
C ARG A 115 -31.97 7.27 -1.49
N PHE A 116 -30.64 7.31 -1.59
CA PHE A 116 -29.82 8.34 -0.95
C PHE A 116 -30.21 9.75 -1.40
N LYS A 117 -30.31 9.98 -2.72
CA LYS A 117 -30.77 11.25 -3.30
C LYS A 117 -32.14 11.67 -2.77
N LYS A 118 -33.08 10.74 -2.61
CA LYS A 118 -34.42 11.01 -2.06
C LYS A 118 -34.36 11.42 -0.58
N GLN A 119 -33.45 10.83 0.19
CA GLN A 119 -33.28 11.10 1.63
C GLN A 119 -32.28 12.23 1.93
N TRP A 120 -31.55 12.74 0.94
CA TRP A 120 -30.48 13.74 1.15
C TRP A 120 -30.91 14.92 2.02
N ARG A 121 -32.13 15.45 1.81
CA ARG A 121 -32.65 16.59 2.58
C ARG A 121 -33.06 16.26 4.02
N SER A 122 -33.26 14.98 4.35
CA SER A 122 -33.63 14.53 5.69
C SER A 122 -32.43 14.06 6.51
N ILE A 123 -31.23 14.00 5.93
CA ILE A 123 -30.01 13.65 6.66
C ILE A 123 -29.61 14.87 7.49
N SER A 124 -29.66 14.73 8.81
CA SER A 124 -29.14 15.72 9.75
C SER A 124 -27.63 15.65 9.77
N LEU A 125 -26.97 16.77 9.45
CA LEU A 125 -25.50 16.87 9.54
C LEU A 125 -25.00 16.82 10.98
N ASN A 126 -25.84 17.21 11.94
CA ASN A 126 -25.49 17.19 13.37
C ASN A 126 -25.42 15.76 13.93
N ASP A 127 -26.07 14.81 13.25
CA ASP A 127 -26.09 13.39 13.65
C ASP A 127 -25.08 12.56 12.84
N PHE A 128 -24.25 13.20 12.01
CA PHE A 128 -23.23 12.50 11.25
C PHE A 128 -22.10 12.05 12.16
N ILE A 129 -22.02 10.74 12.37
CA ILE A 129 -20.91 10.09 13.05
C ILE A 129 -20.12 9.33 11.98
N PRO A 130 -18.85 9.70 11.71
CA PRO A 130 -18.03 8.94 10.79
C PRO A 130 -17.86 7.51 11.32
N ALA A 131 -17.96 6.54 10.42
CA ALA A 131 -17.65 5.16 10.76
C ALA A 131 -16.21 5.09 11.31
N PRO A 132 -15.94 4.43 12.44
CA PRO A 132 -14.58 4.31 12.99
C PRO A 132 -13.56 3.82 11.95
N GLU A 133 -13.99 2.96 11.03
CA GLU A 133 -13.19 2.39 9.94
C GLU A 133 -12.79 3.42 8.87
N SER A 134 -13.47 4.57 8.79
CA SER A 134 -13.13 5.64 7.84
C SER A 134 -11.71 6.20 8.07
N ILE A 135 -11.16 6.04 9.28
CA ILE A 135 -9.79 6.45 9.59
C ILE A 135 -8.77 5.76 8.67
N PHE A 136 -8.98 4.49 8.31
CA PHE A 136 -8.07 3.76 7.43
C PHE A 136 -8.01 4.37 6.03
N TRP A 137 -9.14 4.87 5.53
CA TRP A 137 -9.22 5.58 4.26
C TRP A 137 -8.53 6.94 4.34
N HIS A 138 -8.82 7.73 5.37
CA HIS A 138 -8.25 9.07 5.53
C HIS A 138 -6.73 9.05 5.77
N GLU A 139 -6.23 8.01 6.43
CA GLU A 139 -4.81 7.83 6.70
C GLU A 139 -4.07 7.03 5.61
N ALA A 140 -4.75 6.55 4.57
CA ALA A 140 -4.12 5.84 3.46
C ALA A 140 -2.96 6.60 2.75
N PRO A 141 -2.94 7.94 2.67
CA PRO A 141 -1.76 8.67 2.17
C PRO A 141 -0.57 8.68 3.14
N MET A 142 -0.75 8.33 4.42
CA MET A 142 0.28 8.42 5.46
C MET A 142 1.12 7.13 5.49
N ALA A 143 2.22 7.10 4.75
CA ALA A 143 3.10 5.92 4.66
C ALA A 143 3.59 5.39 6.02
N VAL A 144 3.85 6.29 6.98
CA VAL A 144 4.26 5.94 8.36
C VAL A 144 3.19 5.13 9.10
N ARG A 145 1.91 5.43 8.84
CA ARG A 145 0.77 4.79 9.51
C ARG A 145 0.30 3.52 8.81
N ALA A 146 0.69 3.34 7.54
CA ALA A 146 0.20 2.27 6.69
C ALA A 146 0.37 0.87 7.32
N PRO A 147 1.56 0.44 7.77
CA PRO A 147 1.73 -0.94 8.23
C PRO A 147 0.91 -1.25 9.49
N PHE A 148 0.83 -0.29 10.43
CA PHE A 148 -0.02 -0.46 11.61
C PHE A 148 -1.49 -0.48 11.22
N ASN A 149 -1.93 0.41 10.33
CA ASN A 149 -3.31 0.47 9.85
C ASN A 149 -3.74 -0.82 9.15
N ASP A 150 -2.87 -1.41 8.34
CA ASP A 150 -3.15 -2.68 7.65
C ASP A 150 -3.45 -3.80 8.69
N LEU A 151 -2.67 -3.87 9.77
CA LEU A 151 -2.90 -4.83 10.86
C LEU A 151 -4.14 -4.49 11.70
N GLN A 152 -4.36 -3.21 12.01
CA GLN A 152 -5.54 -2.79 12.78
C GLN A 152 -6.83 -3.03 12.03
N LEU A 153 -6.86 -2.77 10.72
CA LEU A 153 -8.02 -3.05 9.87
C LEU A 153 -8.36 -4.54 9.91
N MET A 154 -7.37 -5.43 9.86
CA MET A 154 -7.61 -6.87 9.99
C MET A 154 -8.23 -7.25 11.35
N LYS A 155 -7.83 -6.59 12.45
CA LYS A 155 -8.46 -6.81 13.77
C LYS A 155 -9.90 -6.32 13.80
N VAL A 156 -10.13 -5.10 13.32
CA VAL A 156 -11.48 -4.52 13.25
C VAL A 156 -12.40 -5.42 12.43
N LEU A 157 -11.92 -5.93 11.29
CA LEU A 157 -12.69 -6.85 10.46
C LEU A 157 -12.95 -8.21 11.13
N LYS A 158 -12.08 -8.70 12.02
CA LYS A 158 -12.33 -9.93 12.79
C LYS A 158 -13.47 -9.75 13.80
N GLU A 159 -13.62 -8.55 14.35
CA GLU A 159 -14.67 -8.21 15.33
C GLU A 159 -15.92 -7.61 14.67
N TYR A 160 -15.92 -7.45 13.34
CA TYR A 160 -16.99 -6.75 12.64
C TYR A 160 -18.32 -7.54 12.72
N PRO A 161 -19.44 -6.93 13.15
CA PRO A 161 -20.66 -7.66 13.49
C PRO A 161 -21.28 -8.47 12.34
N HIS A 162 -21.10 -8.01 11.10
CA HIS A 162 -21.71 -8.66 9.94
C HIS A 162 -20.72 -9.64 9.28
N GLU A 163 -20.77 -10.90 9.69
CA GLU A 163 -19.83 -11.97 9.29
C GLU A 163 -19.57 -12.06 7.78
N LYS A 164 -20.61 -12.00 6.93
CA LYS A 164 -20.42 -12.04 5.46
C LYS A 164 -19.62 -10.87 4.91
N VAL A 165 -19.85 -9.67 5.47
CA VAL A 165 -19.14 -8.44 5.08
C VAL A 165 -17.71 -8.51 5.58
N ALA A 166 -17.53 -8.91 6.84
CA ALA A 166 -16.22 -9.15 7.44
C ALA A 166 -15.39 -10.13 6.61
N HIS A 167 -15.95 -11.28 6.25
CA HIS A 167 -15.28 -12.30 5.46
C HIS A 167 -14.92 -11.80 4.06
N ALA A 168 -15.83 -11.13 3.36
CA ALA A 168 -15.55 -10.57 2.04
C ALA A 168 -14.45 -9.50 2.09
N ALA A 169 -14.48 -8.60 3.08
CA ALA A 169 -13.46 -7.58 3.27
C ALA A 169 -12.09 -8.19 3.60
N GLN A 170 -12.04 -9.15 4.52
CA GLN A 170 -10.80 -9.88 4.86
C GLN A 170 -10.25 -10.63 3.65
N ALA A 171 -11.11 -11.34 2.91
CA ALA A 171 -10.69 -12.04 1.70
C ALA A 171 -10.15 -11.07 0.65
N ALA A 172 -10.74 -9.89 0.50
CA ALA A 172 -10.25 -8.85 -0.39
C ALA A 172 -8.87 -8.35 0.05
N ILE A 173 -8.73 -7.88 1.28
CA ILE A 173 -7.46 -7.34 1.78
C ILE A 173 -6.35 -8.39 1.76
N SER A 174 -6.63 -9.63 2.19
CA SER A 174 -5.63 -10.71 2.22
C SER A 174 -5.03 -11.02 0.85
N ARG A 175 -5.76 -10.81 -0.26
CA ARG A 175 -5.21 -10.93 -1.63
C ARG A 175 -4.24 -9.81 -1.99
N HIS A 176 -4.28 -8.69 -1.26
CA HIS A 176 -3.49 -7.50 -1.51
C HIS A 176 -2.43 -7.23 -0.43
N LEU A 177 -2.47 -7.87 0.75
CA LEU A 177 -1.49 -7.68 1.83
C LEU A 177 -0.06 -8.13 1.51
N TRP A 178 0.19 -8.67 0.31
CA TRP A 178 1.52 -9.04 -0.14
C TRP A 178 2.51 -7.86 -0.14
N TYR A 179 2.04 -6.60 -0.12
CA TYR A 179 2.92 -5.43 -0.01
C TYR A 179 3.35 -5.12 1.43
N LEU A 180 2.73 -5.74 2.44
CA LEU A 180 3.26 -5.69 3.80
C LEU A 180 4.58 -6.47 3.77
N SER A 181 5.68 -5.73 3.77
CA SER A 181 7.04 -6.25 3.58
C SER A 181 7.94 -5.92 4.76
N GLU A 182 9.08 -6.61 4.84
CA GLU A 182 10.13 -6.33 5.82
C GLU A 182 10.65 -4.88 5.71
N HIS A 183 10.62 -4.26 4.53
CA HIS A 183 10.96 -2.84 4.35
C HIS A 183 9.89 -1.91 4.91
N LEU A 184 8.63 -2.11 4.52
CA LEU A 184 7.56 -1.18 4.87
C LEU A 184 7.21 -1.23 6.35
N ILE A 185 7.35 -2.37 7.02
CA ILE A 185 7.07 -2.46 8.46
C ILE A 185 7.96 -1.51 9.28
N GLY A 186 9.17 -1.22 8.80
CA GLY A 186 10.11 -0.29 9.44
C GLY A 186 9.56 1.13 9.57
N LEU A 187 8.64 1.54 8.68
CA LEU A 187 7.98 2.84 8.78
C LEU A 187 7.17 3.00 10.07
N SER A 188 6.71 1.89 10.67
CA SER A 188 5.96 1.91 11.95
C SER A 188 6.81 2.40 13.13
N LEU A 189 8.14 2.44 13.01
CA LEU A 189 9.01 3.05 14.02
C LEU A 189 8.69 4.54 14.21
N PHE A 190 8.22 5.20 13.16
CA PHE A 190 7.85 6.62 13.18
C PHE A 190 6.37 6.87 13.50
N ASP A 191 5.57 5.81 13.66
CA ASP A 191 4.15 5.95 14.05
C ASP A 191 4.08 6.24 15.55
N ASP A 192 3.40 7.32 15.90
CA ASP A 192 3.25 7.82 17.27
C ASP A 192 2.32 6.98 18.14
N ARG A 193 1.51 6.11 17.51
CA ARG A 193 0.58 5.20 18.18
C ARG A 193 1.23 3.89 18.63
N ILE A 194 2.41 3.58 18.11
CA ILE A 194 3.20 2.42 18.54
C ILE A 194 3.90 2.77 19.84
N ASP A 195 3.63 1.99 20.88
CA ASP A 195 4.21 2.21 22.19
C ASP A 195 5.73 1.96 22.21
N THR A 196 6.41 2.57 23.18
CA THR A 196 7.87 2.48 23.32
C THR A 196 8.37 1.05 23.46
N GLU A 197 7.63 0.16 24.11
CA GLU A 197 8.06 -1.21 24.31
C GLU A 197 8.00 -2.00 22.99
N THR A 198 6.94 -1.81 22.21
CA THR A 198 6.86 -2.33 20.84
C THR A 198 8.01 -1.81 19.97
N LYS A 199 8.34 -0.51 20.03
CA LYS A 199 9.48 0.03 19.28
C LYS A 199 10.82 -0.56 19.70
N LYS A 200 11.05 -0.80 21.00
CA LYS A 200 12.25 -1.51 21.47
C LYS A 200 12.32 -2.93 20.90
N ASN A 201 11.20 -3.65 20.91
CA ASN A 201 11.14 -4.99 20.33
C ASN A 201 11.41 -4.98 18.83
N MET A 202 10.92 -3.97 18.09
CA MET A 202 11.26 -3.79 16.68
C MET A 202 12.77 -3.63 16.49
N VAL A 203 13.43 -2.77 17.27
CA VAL A 203 14.88 -2.54 17.17
C VAL A 203 15.67 -3.80 17.50
N GLN A 204 15.29 -4.53 18.55
CA GLN A 204 15.93 -5.81 18.90
C GLN A 204 15.83 -6.84 17.76
N ASN A 205 14.70 -6.86 17.05
CA ASN A 205 14.47 -7.78 15.94
C ASN A 205 15.28 -7.45 14.67
N PHE A 206 16.02 -6.35 14.61
CA PHE A 206 16.97 -6.11 13.52
C PHE A 206 18.10 -7.15 13.46
N GLN A 207 18.32 -7.91 14.54
CA GLN A 207 19.28 -9.01 14.56
C GLN A 207 18.67 -10.33 14.07
N CYS A 208 17.34 -10.38 13.88
CA CYS A 208 16.67 -11.57 13.37
C CYS A 208 17.00 -11.75 11.87
N PRO A 209 17.49 -12.93 11.46
CA PRO A 209 17.79 -13.19 10.05
C PRO A 209 16.58 -12.94 9.16
N LYS A 210 16.83 -12.45 7.95
CA LYS A 210 15.78 -12.30 6.93
C LYS A 210 15.07 -13.63 6.70
N LYS A 211 13.77 -13.58 6.42
CA LYS A 211 13.01 -14.78 6.05
C LYS A 211 13.55 -15.30 4.70
N GLN A 212 13.76 -16.62 4.58
CA GLN A 212 14.29 -17.25 3.35
C GLN A 212 13.35 -17.10 2.14
N ASP A 213 12.11 -16.70 2.35
CA ASP A 213 11.18 -16.44 1.26
C ASP A 213 11.60 -15.16 0.53
N PHE A 214 12.00 -15.31 -0.74
CA PHE A 214 12.31 -14.20 -1.63
C PHE A 214 11.08 -13.36 -1.96
N SER A 215 9.88 -13.86 -1.66
CA SER A 215 8.68 -13.06 -1.75
C SER A 215 8.80 -11.90 -0.77
N ARG A 216 8.70 -10.66 -1.25
CA ARG A 216 8.66 -9.43 -0.43
C ARG A 216 7.39 -9.35 0.44
N ARG A 217 6.81 -10.49 0.79
CA ARG A 217 5.44 -10.68 1.27
C ARG A 217 5.48 -11.28 2.65
N ILE A 218 4.76 -10.65 3.55
CA ILE A 218 4.42 -11.25 4.82
C ILE A 218 3.22 -12.17 4.62
N VAL A 219 3.41 -13.46 4.88
CA VAL A 219 2.30 -14.41 4.99
C VAL A 219 1.70 -14.24 6.37
N LEU A 220 0.46 -13.73 6.43
CA LEU A 220 -0.32 -13.73 7.66
C LEU A 220 -0.92 -15.12 7.85
N SER A 221 -0.49 -15.84 8.88
CA SER A 221 -1.20 -17.03 9.36
C SER A 221 -2.25 -16.62 10.40
N ASP A 222 -3.28 -17.45 10.59
CA ASP A 222 -4.28 -17.25 11.66
C ASP A 222 -3.65 -17.21 13.06
N GLU A 223 -2.47 -17.81 13.21
CA GLU A 223 -1.69 -17.88 14.45
C GLU A 223 -0.74 -16.69 14.65
N THR A 224 -0.49 -15.88 13.62
CA THR A 224 0.39 -14.70 13.77
C THR A 224 -0.35 -13.66 14.59
N PRO A 225 0.17 -13.21 15.75
CA PRO A 225 -0.47 -12.15 16.51
C PRO A 225 -0.45 -10.87 15.66
N ILE A 226 -1.58 -10.56 15.03
CA ILE A 226 -1.82 -9.30 14.29
C ILE A 226 -1.60 -8.07 15.23
N SER A 227 -1.42 -8.31 16.53
CA SER A 227 -1.19 -7.28 17.54
C SER A 227 0.14 -6.57 17.47
N ASN A 228 1.20 -7.18 16.94
CA ASN A 228 2.53 -6.60 17.12
C ASN A 228 3.32 -6.47 15.82
N VAL A 229 3.46 -5.24 15.32
CA VAL A 229 4.30 -4.88 14.17
C VAL A 229 5.75 -5.42 14.30
N ALA A 230 6.25 -5.58 15.53
CA ALA A 230 7.60 -6.10 15.77
C ALA A 230 7.82 -7.53 15.26
N SER A 231 6.80 -8.38 15.20
CA SER A 231 6.96 -9.77 14.72
C SER A 231 7.31 -9.88 13.23
N PHE A 232 7.19 -8.77 12.51
CA PHE A 232 7.49 -8.68 11.08
C PHE A 232 8.84 -8.03 10.80
N VAL A 233 9.52 -7.52 11.83
CA VAL A 233 10.82 -6.87 11.70
C VAL A 233 11.92 -7.92 11.64
N THR A 234 12.88 -7.70 10.72
CA THR A 234 14.09 -8.52 10.55
C THR A 234 15.27 -7.61 10.24
N GLU A 235 16.46 -8.19 10.03
CA GLU A 235 17.65 -7.45 9.56
C GLU A 235 17.40 -6.66 8.27
N ARG A 236 16.51 -7.13 7.39
CA ARG A 236 16.17 -6.45 6.13
C ARG A 236 15.39 -5.16 6.35
N THR A 237 14.70 -5.03 7.49
CA THR A 237 13.99 -3.79 7.83
C THR A 237 14.92 -2.59 7.91
N LEU A 238 16.21 -2.79 8.19
CA LEU A 238 17.20 -1.70 8.23
C LEU A 238 17.40 -1.00 6.87
N ASP A 239 17.11 -1.66 5.75
CA ASP A 239 17.26 -1.09 4.41
C ASP A 239 16.38 0.14 4.19
N ILE A 240 15.28 0.29 4.96
CA ILE A 240 14.43 1.48 4.89
C ILE A 240 15.21 2.76 5.26
N PHE A 241 16.21 2.67 6.15
CA PHE A 241 16.99 3.83 6.57
C PHE A 241 17.97 4.30 5.49
N ASP A 242 18.52 3.37 4.70
CA ASP A 242 19.35 3.71 3.54
C ASP A 242 18.50 4.38 2.45
N VAL A 243 17.30 3.85 2.22
CA VAL A 243 16.34 4.39 1.23
C VAL A 243 15.88 5.80 1.61
N LEU A 244 15.69 6.06 2.89
CA LEU A 244 15.35 7.39 3.41
C LEU A 244 16.54 8.35 3.45
N THR A 245 17.71 7.95 2.95
CA THR A 245 18.95 8.76 2.94
C THR A 245 19.33 9.28 4.33
N LEU A 246 19.09 8.46 5.37
CA LEU A 246 19.31 8.86 6.77
C LEU A 246 20.72 8.54 7.28
N ASP A 247 21.64 8.05 6.44
CA ASP A 247 22.91 7.43 6.85
C ASP A 247 22.70 6.44 8.02
N GLY A 248 21.54 5.78 8.02
CA GLY A 248 20.97 5.22 9.23
C GLY A 248 21.45 3.81 9.55
N LYS A 249 22.05 3.08 8.60
CA LYS A 249 22.61 1.74 8.89
C LYS A 249 23.73 1.79 9.92
N GLU A 250 24.65 2.75 9.83
CA GLU A 250 25.74 2.88 10.82
C GLU A 250 25.22 3.31 12.20
N ARG A 251 24.17 4.14 12.26
CA ARG A 251 23.58 4.58 13.53
C ARG A 251 22.64 3.56 14.16
N ALA A 252 21.88 2.83 13.36
CA ALA A 252 20.96 1.79 13.85
C ALA A 252 21.71 0.56 14.39
N GLN A 253 22.90 0.25 13.84
CA GLN A 253 23.79 -0.78 14.37
C GLN A 253 24.47 -0.40 15.71
N LEU A 254 24.42 0.87 16.10
CA LEU A 254 24.96 1.37 17.38
C LEU A 254 23.91 1.39 18.51
N PHE A 255 22.64 1.07 18.20
CA PHE A 255 21.55 0.89 19.17
C PHE A 255 21.32 -0.59 19.48
#